data_AF-A0A6P7GGR3-F1
#
_entry.id   AF-A0A6P7GGR3-F1
#
_cell.length_a   1.000
_cell.length_b   1.000
_cell.length_c   1.000
_cell.angle_alpha   90.00
_cell.angle_beta   90.00
_cell.angle_gamma   90.00
#
_symmetry.space_group_name_H-M   'P 1'
#
loop_
_entity.id
_entity.type
_entity.pdbx_description
1 polymer ?
#
loop_
_entity_poly.entity_id
_entity_poly.type
_entity_poly.pdbx_seq_one_letter_code
_entity_poly.pdbx_strand_id
1 'polypeptide(L)'
;MKLKLLFLFIAYLVNKISGHGMMLTPPGRSSLWRFNQDAKPNYEDNELFCGGAHVQNELNGELCGVCGDPYTDPHPQENENTGKYGQGIIAATYDAGSVIDVEIHLTANHLGNFTYR
;
A
#
# COMPACT_ATOMS: atom_id res chain seq x y z
N MET A 1 -23.58 10.99 30.61
CA MET A 1 -23.40 9.66 29.94
C MET A 1 -23.61 9.72 28.44
N LYS A 2 -24.71 10.28 27.92
CA LYS A 2 -25.02 10.31 26.48
C LYS A 2 -23.96 10.98 25.59
N LEU A 3 -23.39 12.11 26.03
CA LEU A 3 -22.37 12.84 25.26
C LEU A 3 -21.02 12.10 25.17
N LYS A 4 -20.63 11.38 26.24
CA LYS A 4 -19.41 10.54 26.24
C LYS A 4 -19.56 9.32 25.33
N LEU A 5 -20.74 8.68 25.33
CA LEU A 5 -21.03 7.59 24.39
C LEU A 5 -21.03 8.08 22.94
N LEU A 6 -21.58 9.27 22.68
CA LEU A 6 -21.56 9.87 21.34
C LEU A 6 -20.13 10.17 20.89
N PHE A 7 -19.28 10.70 21.78
CA PHE A 7 -17.87 10.98 21.46
C PHE A 7 -17.08 9.69 21.19
N LEU A 8 -17.30 8.64 22.00
CA LEU A 8 -16.70 7.31 21.78
C LEU A 8 -17.19 6.67 20.48
N PHE A 9 -18.46 6.84 20.12
CA PHE A 9 -19.03 6.34 18.88
C PHE A 9 -18.48 7.08 17.66
N ILE A 10 -18.35 8.42 17.72
CA ILE A 10 -17.74 9.21 16.66
C ILE A 10 -16.26 8.84 16.50
N ALA A 11 -15.50 8.69 17.59
CA ALA A 11 -14.11 8.24 17.54
C ALA A 11 -13.98 6.83 16.93
N TYR A 12 -14.91 5.93 17.21
CA TYR A 12 -14.97 4.59 16.60
C TYR A 12 -15.24 4.67 15.09
N LEU A 13 -16.14 5.55 14.64
CA LEU A 13 -16.44 5.74 13.22
C LEU A 13 -15.28 6.39 12.45
N VAL A 14 -14.54 7.33 13.07
CA VAL A 14 -13.36 7.96 12.44
C VAL A 14 -12.22 6.96 12.21
N ASN A 15 -12.05 5.95 13.09
CA ASN A 15 -11.10 4.85 12.88
C ASN A 15 -11.41 3.98 11.65
N LYS A 16 -12.62 4.06 11.08
CA LYS A 16 -13.03 3.26 9.91
C LYS A 16 -12.72 3.95 8.57
N ILE A 17 -12.18 5.17 8.58
CA ILE A 17 -11.90 5.96 7.37
C ILE A 17 -10.40 5.93 7.04
N SER A 18 -9.83 4.73 6.93
CA SER A 18 -8.49 4.57 6.38
C SER A 18 -8.55 3.57 5.24
N GLY A 19 -8.06 3.97 4.08
CA GLY A 19 -8.13 3.18 2.85
C GLY A 19 -6.90 2.37 2.65
N HIS A 20 -7.10 1.06 2.62
CA HIS A 20 -5.99 0.14 2.72
C HIS A 20 -6.23 -1.07 1.83
N GLY A 21 -5.19 -1.39 1.09
CA GLY A 21 -5.16 -2.55 0.24
C GLY A 21 -3.76 -2.78 -0.28
N MET A 22 -3.56 -4.00 -0.75
CA MET A 22 -2.25 -4.48 -1.20
C MET A 22 -2.42 -5.48 -2.33
N MET A 23 -1.44 -5.54 -3.21
CA MET A 23 -1.38 -6.52 -4.28
C MET A 23 -0.77 -7.81 -3.74
N LEU A 24 -1.53 -8.90 -3.77
CA LEU A 24 -1.10 -10.21 -3.25
C LEU A 24 -0.69 -11.17 -4.36
N THR A 25 -1.17 -10.97 -5.59
CA THR A 25 -0.81 -11.81 -6.74
C THR A 25 -0.53 -10.95 -7.98
N PRO A 26 0.70 -10.99 -8.53
CA PRO A 26 1.93 -11.32 -7.80
C PRO A 26 2.10 -10.40 -6.59
N PRO A 27 2.73 -10.85 -5.48
CA PRO A 27 2.83 -10.03 -4.28
C PRO A 27 3.65 -8.78 -4.53
N GLY A 28 3.13 -7.63 -4.10
CA GLY A 28 3.88 -6.37 -4.05
C GLY A 28 5.08 -6.48 -3.10
N ARG A 29 6.07 -5.58 -3.26
CA ARG A 29 7.33 -5.64 -2.50
C ARG A 29 7.12 -5.62 -0.98
N SER A 30 6.24 -4.75 -0.47
CA SER A 30 5.87 -4.74 0.96
C SER A 30 5.08 -5.97 1.41
N SER A 31 4.40 -6.69 0.51
CA SER A 31 3.59 -7.87 0.86
C SER A 31 4.31 -9.21 0.63
N LEU A 32 5.51 -9.19 0.03
CA LEU A 32 6.25 -10.39 -0.35
C LEU A 32 6.53 -11.32 0.84
N TRP A 33 6.74 -10.77 2.03
CA TRP A 33 6.98 -11.53 3.26
C TRP A 33 5.85 -12.49 3.64
N ARG A 34 4.62 -12.24 3.17
CA ARG A 34 3.47 -13.13 3.38
C ARG A 34 3.63 -14.47 2.64
N PHE A 35 4.47 -14.49 1.61
CA PHE A 35 4.70 -15.65 0.72
C PHE A 35 6.15 -16.12 0.71
N ASN A 36 7.08 -15.30 1.19
CA ASN A 36 8.50 -15.61 1.26
C ASN A 36 9.07 -15.20 2.63
N GLN A 37 9.44 -16.20 3.44
CA GLN A 37 9.99 -16.03 4.79
C GLN A 37 11.33 -15.27 4.83
N ASP A 38 12.07 -15.22 3.73
CA ASP A 38 13.35 -14.50 3.64
C ASP A 38 13.16 -13.01 3.30
N ALA A 39 11.94 -12.61 2.90
CA ALA A 39 11.63 -11.23 2.61
C ALA A 39 11.42 -10.44 3.92
N LYS A 40 11.82 -9.16 3.92
CA LYS A 40 11.67 -8.31 5.11
C LYS A 40 10.18 -8.00 5.34
N PRO A 41 9.65 -8.23 6.55
CA PRO A 41 8.24 -7.97 6.82
C PRO A 41 7.95 -6.47 6.83
N ASN A 42 6.87 -6.08 6.13
CA ASN A 42 6.15 -4.85 6.37
C ASN A 42 4.75 -5.22 6.88
N TYR A 43 4.48 -4.95 8.17
CA TYR A 43 3.18 -5.26 8.75
C TYR A 43 2.08 -4.25 8.34
N GLU A 44 2.50 -3.11 7.79
CA GLU A 44 1.66 -2.05 7.23
C GLU A 44 1.76 -2.08 5.68
N ASP A 45 1.78 -3.28 5.09
CA ASP A 45 1.95 -3.46 3.65
C ASP A 45 0.72 -3.08 2.81
N ASN A 46 -0.42 -2.89 3.48
CA ASN A 46 -1.63 -2.31 2.93
C ASN A 46 -1.69 -0.77 3.06
N GLU A 47 -0.61 -0.15 3.54
CA GLU A 47 -0.46 1.27 3.85
C GLU A 47 0.55 1.98 2.93
N LEU A 48 0.59 1.60 1.65
CA LEU A 48 1.37 2.28 0.61
C LEU A 48 0.56 3.36 -0.13
N PHE A 49 0.13 4.39 0.61
CA PHE A 49 -0.77 5.47 0.17
C PHE A 49 -0.07 6.83 0.06
N CYS A 50 1.15 6.83 -0.50
CA CYS A 50 1.91 8.03 -0.85
C CYS A 50 2.26 8.93 0.37
N GLY A 51 2.31 8.34 1.57
CA GLY A 51 2.52 9.06 2.83
C GLY A 51 1.27 9.69 3.45
N GLY A 52 0.08 9.51 2.86
CA GLY A 52 -1.16 10.10 3.33
C GLY A 52 -1.76 11.13 2.39
N ALA A 53 -3.09 11.26 2.39
CA ALA A 53 -3.81 12.19 1.52
C ALA A 53 -3.33 13.63 1.67
N HIS A 54 -3.01 14.08 2.89
CA HIS A 54 -2.44 15.41 3.11
C HIS A 54 -1.03 15.55 2.52
N VAL A 55 -0.17 14.56 2.74
CA VAL A 55 1.20 14.54 2.22
C VAL A 55 1.21 14.54 0.70
N GLN A 56 0.38 13.70 0.08
CA GLN A 56 0.25 13.62 -1.37
C GLN A 56 -0.34 14.92 -1.96
N ASN A 57 -1.54 15.32 -1.52
CA ASN A 57 -2.32 16.33 -2.23
C ASN A 57 -1.85 17.76 -1.92
N GLU A 58 -1.56 18.06 -0.66
CA GLU A 58 -1.25 19.43 -0.22
C GLU A 58 0.26 19.72 -0.23
N LEU A 59 1.08 18.75 0.22
CA LEU A 59 2.52 18.97 0.38
C LEU A 59 3.33 18.63 -0.87
N ASN A 60 2.90 17.61 -1.62
CA ASN A 60 3.67 17.06 -2.73
C ASN A 60 3.04 17.30 -4.11
N GLY A 61 1.97 18.09 -4.21
CA GLY A 61 1.34 18.44 -5.48
C GLY A 61 0.82 17.22 -6.25
N GLU A 62 0.12 16.33 -5.54
CA GLU A 62 -0.45 15.07 -6.04
C GLU A 62 0.60 14.00 -6.42
N LEU A 63 1.89 14.28 -6.22
CA LEU A 63 2.97 13.36 -6.54
C LEU A 63 3.05 12.23 -5.51
N CYS A 64 3.44 11.05 -6.00
CA CYS A 64 3.60 9.83 -5.22
C CYS A 64 4.88 9.10 -5.64
N GLY A 65 5.53 8.42 -4.69
CA GLY A 65 6.59 7.48 -5.02
C GLY A 65 6.07 6.37 -5.94
N VAL A 66 6.90 5.91 -6.88
CA VAL A 66 6.46 4.93 -7.90
C VAL A 66 6.04 3.59 -7.30
N CYS A 67 6.42 3.32 -6.05
CA CYS A 67 6.05 2.13 -5.29
C CYS A 67 5.18 2.44 -4.06
N GLY A 68 4.54 3.61 -4.01
CA GLY A 68 3.56 3.98 -2.98
C GLY A 68 4.13 4.65 -1.73
N ASP A 69 5.44 4.85 -1.65
CA ASP A 69 6.11 5.65 -0.62
C ASP A 69 5.81 7.17 -0.80
N PRO A 70 6.00 8.01 0.23
CA PRO A 70 5.97 9.47 0.08
C PRO A 70 6.91 9.95 -1.03
N TYR A 71 6.43 10.84 -1.90
CA TYR A 71 7.22 11.33 -3.05
C TYR A 71 8.58 11.94 -2.67
N THR A 72 8.66 12.56 -1.49
CA THR A 72 9.86 13.26 -1.01
C THR A 72 10.89 12.34 -0.34
N ASP A 73 10.58 11.06 -0.16
CA ASP A 73 11.51 10.13 0.47
C ASP A 73 12.76 9.96 -0.41
N PRO A 74 13.97 9.85 0.20
CA PRO A 74 15.21 9.73 -0.54
C PRO A 74 15.24 8.43 -1.36
N HIS A 75 15.80 8.50 -2.56
CA HIS A 75 15.98 7.34 -3.41
C HIS A 75 17.22 6.51 -3.02
N PRO A 76 17.15 5.16 -3.04
CA PRO A 76 15.95 4.38 -3.28
C PRO A 76 15.00 4.47 -2.07
N GLN A 77 13.71 4.71 -2.35
CA GLN A 77 12.66 4.67 -1.32
C GLN A 77 12.53 3.25 -0.75
N GLU A 78 11.85 3.07 0.39
CA GLU A 78 11.81 1.76 1.05
C GLU A 78 11.24 0.66 0.13
N ASN A 79 10.24 0.97 -0.70
CA ASN A 79 9.63 0.02 -1.64
C ASN A 79 10.22 0.06 -3.05
N GLU A 80 11.21 0.90 -3.33
CA GLU A 80 11.91 0.88 -4.62
C GLU A 80 12.93 -0.26 -4.70
N ASN A 81 13.37 -0.60 -5.92
CA ASN A 81 14.42 -1.60 -6.09
C ASN A 81 15.70 -1.15 -5.37
N THR A 82 16.39 -2.07 -4.70
CA THR A 82 17.51 -1.79 -3.77
C THR A 82 17.13 -1.05 -2.48
N GLY A 83 15.86 -0.64 -2.34
CA GLY A 83 15.28 -0.20 -1.07
C GLY A 83 15.12 -1.36 -0.08
N LYS A 84 14.63 -1.03 1.12
CA LYS A 84 14.45 -1.98 2.22
C LYS A 84 13.61 -3.20 1.84
N TYR A 85 12.51 -3.00 1.10
CA TYR A 85 11.58 -4.05 0.65
C TYR A 85 11.83 -4.46 -0.81
N GLY A 86 12.55 -3.66 -1.60
CA GLY A 86 12.95 -4.02 -2.97
C GLY A 86 14.20 -4.89 -3.04
N GLN A 87 14.11 -6.12 -2.51
CA GLN A 87 15.24 -7.04 -2.36
C GLN A 87 15.70 -7.74 -3.66
N GLY A 88 15.14 -7.37 -4.82
CA GLY A 88 15.47 -8.00 -6.11
C GLY A 88 14.95 -9.44 -6.28
N ILE A 89 14.03 -9.88 -5.41
CA ILE A 89 13.42 -11.22 -5.46
C ILE A 89 12.34 -11.23 -6.55
N ILE A 90 12.41 -12.20 -7.44
CA ILE A 90 11.38 -12.43 -8.47
C ILE A 90 10.18 -13.11 -7.83
N ALA A 91 9.06 -12.38 -7.74
CA ALA A 91 7.82 -12.86 -7.14
C ALA A 91 7.02 -13.81 -8.07
N ALA A 92 7.12 -13.61 -9.38
CA ALA A 92 6.47 -14.43 -10.40
C ALA A 92 7.15 -14.29 -11.76
N THR A 93 6.97 -15.29 -12.62
CA THR A 93 7.47 -15.32 -14.01
C THR A 93 6.32 -15.57 -14.96
N TYR A 94 6.27 -14.82 -16.05
CA TYR A 94 5.18 -14.90 -17.04
C TYR A 94 5.74 -14.92 -18.46
N ASP A 95 5.02 -15.58 -19.37
CA ASP A 95 5.31 -15.53 -20.79
C ASP A 95 4.87 -14.19 -21.39
N ALA A 96 5.65 -13.66 -22.33
CA ALA A 96 5.33 -12.39 -22.99
C ALA A 96 3.98 -12.48 -23.71
N GLY A 97 3.08 -11.52 -23.42
CA GLY A 97 1.74 -11.47 -24.01
C GLY A 97 0.70 -12.39 -23.34
N SER A 98 1.08 -13.11 -22.28
CA SER A 98 0.12 -13.90 -21.50
C SER A 98 -0.89 -13.01 -20.74
N VAL A 99 -2.11 -13.51 -20.63
CA VAL A 99 -3.12 -12.97 -19.71
C VAL A 99 -2.84 -13.56 -18.33
N ILE A 100 -2.79 -12.71 -17.32
CA ILE A 100 -2.48 -13.12 -15.94
C ILE A 100 -3.60 -12.69 -15.01
N ASP A 101 -3.81 -13.47 -13.96
CA ASP A 101 -4.68 -13.09 -12.85
C ASP A 101 -3.92 -12.19 -11.87
N VAL A 102 -4.55 -11.09 -11.47
CA VAL A 102 -4.04 -10.16 -10.46
C VAL A 102 -5.02 -10.10 -9.30
N GLU A 103 -4.51 -10.26 -8.08
CA GLU A 103 -5.31 -10.17 -6.86
C GLU A 103 -4.93 -8.95 -6.03
N ILE A 104 -5.93 -8.10 -5.76
CA ILE A 104 -5.85 -7.01 -4.80
C ILE A 104 -6.69 -7.37 -3.58
N HIS A 105 -6.07 -7.35 -2.41
CA HIS A 105 -6.77 -7.49 -1.14
C HIS A 105 -7.07 -6.13 -0.55
N LEU A 106 -8.35 -5.77 -0.45
CA LEU A 106 -8.81 -4.55 0.21
C LEU A 106 -9.17 -4.84 1.66
N THR A 107 -8.43 -4.26 2.61
CA THR A 107 -8.83 -4.29 4.03
C THR A 107 -9.83 -3.18 4.35
N ALA A 108 -9.90 -2.14 3.52
CA ALA A 108 -10.95 -1.12 3.54
C ALA A 108 -11.25 -0.62 2.12
N ASN A 109 -12.52 -0.66 1.71
CA ASN A 109 -12.95 -0.31 0.36
C ASN A 109 -13.37 1.16 0.24
N HIS A 110 -12.64 1.94 -0.56
CA HIS A 110 -12.88 3.37 -0.84
C HIS A 110 -13.47 3.65 -2.22
N LEU A 111 -13.97 2.61 -2.91
CA LEU A 111 -14.42 2.69 -4.30
C LEU A 111 -13.26 3.10 -5.22
N GLY A 112 -13.56 3.44 -6.48
CA GLY A 112 -12.55 3.83 -7.48
C GLY A 112 -12.21 2.71 -8.45
N ASN A 113 -10.99 2.77 -9.00
CA ASN A 113 -10.50 1.83 -10.01
C ASN A 113 -9.03 1.48 -9.77
N PHE A 114 -8.60 0.35 -10.33
CA PHE A 114 -7.21 -0.09 -10.35
C PHE A 114 -6.64 0.03 -11.76
N THR A 115 -5.37 0.43 -11.86
CA THR A 115 -4.61 0.47 -13.12
C THR A 115 -3.23 -0.14 -12.88
N TYR A 116 -2.63 -0.68 -13.94
CA TYR A 116 -1.33 -1.36 -13.90
C TYR A 116 -0.45 -0.80 -15.03
N ARG A 117 0.87 -0.79 -14.83
CA ARG A 117 1.86 -0.28 -15.79
C ARG A 117 3.04 -1.24 -15.92
#